data_AF-A0AAV3UMF7-F1
#
_entry.id   AF-A0AAV3UMF7-F1
#
_cell.length_a   1.000
_cell.length_b   1.000
_cell.length_c   1.000
_cell.angle_alpha   90.00
_cell.angle_beta   90.00
_cell.angle_gamma   90.00
#
_symmetry.space_group_name_H-M   'P 1'
#
loop_
_entity.id
_entity.type
_entity.pdbx_description
1 polymer ?
#
loop_
_entity_poly.entity_id
_entity_poly.type
_entity_poly.pdbx_seq_one_letter_code
_entity_poly.pdbx_strand_id
1 'polypeptide(L)' 'MLNLFEPRFPRQERAQLTAAQRDALVAAVEHGYYRIPRDIALEDLADSLGISRQAASERLRRGIEQLVTTVLIEPENV' A
#
# COMPACT_ATOMS: atom_id res chain seq x y z
N MET A 1 12.12 15.04 37.69
CA MET A 1 11.43 15.63 36.51
C MET A 1 11.05 14.50 35.59
N LEU A 2 9.75 14.26 35.39
CA LEU A 2 9.24 13.36 34.37
C LEU A 2 9.44 14.03 33.01
N ASN A 3 10.26 13.43 32.13
CA ASN A 3 10.19 13.76 30.70
C ASN A 3 9.16 12.82 30.07
N LEU A 4 8.07 13.43 29.63
CA LEU A 4 7.00 12.85 28.82
C LEU A 4 7.62 12.41 27.49
N PHE A 5 8.22 11.22 27.43
CA PHE A 5 8.25 10.51 26.16
C PHE A 5 6.83 10.03 25.92
N GLU A 6 6.03 10.94 25.37
CA GLU A 6 4.77 10.67 24.69
C GLU A 6 4.86 9.31 23.99
N PRO A 7 3.97 8.35 24.29
CA PRO A 7 3.78 7.24 23.39
C PRO A 7 3.29 7.83 22.07
N ARG A 8 4.19 8.10 21.12
CA ARG A 8 3.77 8.34 19.75
C ARG A 8 3.01 7.10 19.32
N PHE A 9 1.77 7.34 18.93
CA PHE A 9 0.80 6.45 18.30
C PHE A 9 -0.18 5.74 19.24
N PRO A 10 -1.41 6.27 19.34
CA PRO A 10 -2.55 5.54 18.82
C PRO A 10 -2.63 5.85 17.32
N ARG A 11 -2.08 4.97 16.47
CA ARG A 11 -2.34 5.02 15.01
C ARG A 11 -3.76 4.50 14.75
N GLN A 12 -4.76 5.06 15.43
CA GLN A 12 -6.14 4.61 15.29
C GLN A 12 -6.68 5.07 13.92
N GLU A 13 -7.08 4.08 13.13
CA GLU A 13 -8.00 4.18 11.98
C GLU A 13 -7.56 5.02 10.77
N ARG A 14 -6.25 5.11 10.55
CA ARG A 14 -5.71 5.42 9.23
C ARG A 14 -6.08 4.29 8.26
N ALA A 15 -7.09 4.53 7.43
CA ALA A 15 -7.76 3.58 6.53
C ALA A 15 -6.87 2.38 6.16
N GLN A 16 -7.20 1.25 6.77
CA GLN A 16 -6.43 0.03 6.63
C GLN A 16 -6.64 -0.47 5.21
N LEU A 17 -5.56 -0.57 4.43
CA LEU A 17 -5.56 -1.31 3.18
C LEU A 17 -6.31 -2.62 3.41
N THR A 18 -7.19 -2.99 2.48
CA THR A 18 -7.72 -4.36 2.52
C THR A 18 -6.55 -5.33 2.41
N ALA A 19 -6.68 -6.55 2.95
CA ALA A 19 -5.63 -7.56 2.84
C ALA A 19 -5.17 -7.72 1.38
N ALA A 20 -6.11 -7.78 0.44
CA ALA A 20 -5.81 -7.88 -0.98
C ALA A 20 -5.06 -6.67 -1.57
N GLN A 21 -5.32 -5.45 -1.11
CA GLN A 21 -4.56 -4.27 -1.53
C GLN A 21 -3.15 -4.30 -0.94
N ARG A 22 -3.03 -4.65 0.35
CA ARG A 22 -1.75 -4.78 1.03
C ARG A 22 -0.87 -5.83 0.35
N ASP A 23 -1.42 -7.03 0.10
CA ASP A 23 -0.70 -8.15 -0.49
C ASP A 23 -0.24 -7.80 -1.91
N ALA A 24 -1.07 -7.14 -2.71
CA ALA A 24 -0.68 -6.69 -4.04
C ALA A 24 0.48 -5.67 -4.00
N LEU A 25 0.42 -4.70 -3.09
CA LEU A 25 1.49 -3.69 -2.94
C LEU A 25 2.80 -4.30 -2.44
N VAL A 26 2.73 -5.22 -1.47
CA VAL A 26 3.90 -5.94 -0.96
C VAL A 26 4.52 -6.78 -2.07
N ALA A 27 3.73 -7.59 -2.77
CA ALA A 27 4.19 -8.40 -3.88
C ALA A 27 4.84 -7.53 -4.98
N ALA A 28 4.24 -6.38 -5.32
CA ALA A 28 4.81 -5.46 -6.32
C ALA A 28 6.20 -4.93 -5.90
N VAL A 29 6.41 -4.64 -4.62
CA VAL A 29 7.72 -4.21 -4.11
C VAL A 29 8.71 -5.37 -4.10
N GLU A 30 8.31 -6.52 -3.57
CA GLU A 30 9.17 -7.70 -3.42
C GLU A 30 9.62 -8.26 -4.76
N HIS A 31 8.73 -8.32 -5.75
CA HIS A 31 9.04 -8.79 -7.10
C HIS A 31 9.64 -7.69 -8.00
N GLY A 32 9.91 -6.49 -7.48
CA GLY A 32 10.58 -5.44 -8.23
C GLY A 32 9.73 -4.79 -9.33
N TYR A 33 8.40 -4.86 -9.25
CA TYR A 33 7.47 -4.21 -10.19
C TYR A 33 7.65 -2.68 -10.25
N TYR A 34 8.13 -2.07 -9.16
CA TYR A 34 8.41 -0.63 -9.09
C TYR A 34 9.87 -0.24 -9.36
N ARG A 35 10.76 -1.21 -9.68
CA ARG A 35 12.17 -0.91 -9.99
C ARG A 35 12.33 -0.31 -11.39
N ILE A 36 13.48 0.31 -11.64
CA ILE A 36 13.86 0.85 -12.95
C ILE A 36 15.24 0.29 -13.33
N PRO A 37 15.35 -0.58 -14.35
CA PRO A 37 14.25 -1.24 -15.07
C PRO A 37 13.40 -2.13 -14.13
N ARG A 38 12.17 -2.46 -14.54
CA ARG A 38 11.32 -3.37 -13.77
C ARG A 38 11.87 -4.80 -13.86
N ASP A 39 11.79 -5.52 -12.75
CA ASP A 39 12.18 -6.93 -12.69
C ASP A 39 11.04 -7.85 -13.17
N ILE A 40 9.78 -7.39 -13.11
CA ILE A 40 8.59 -8.17 -13.45
C ILE A 40 7.55 -7.31 -14.19
N ALA A 41 6.79 -7.92 -15.11
CA ALA A 41 5.64 -7.26 -15.73
C ALA A 41 4.38 -7.33 -14.83
N LEU A 42 3.35 -6.56 -15.16
CA LEU A 42 2.09 -6.60 -14.39
C LEU A 42 1.35 -7.93 -14.58
N GLU A 43 1.50 -8.58 -15.74
CA GLU A 43 0.91 -9.89 -16.01
C GLU A 43 1.50 -10.95 -15.08
N ASP A 44 2.83 -11.07 -15.04
CA ASP A 44 3.51 -12.07 -14.19
C ASP A 44 3.26 -11.81 -12.68
N LEU A 45 3.12 -10.55 -12.27
CA LEU A 45 2.69 -10.20 -10.91
C LEU A 45 1.24 -10.63 -10.63
N ALA A 46 0.36 -10.54 -11.62
CA ALA A 46 -1.02 -10.99 -11.47
C ALA A 46 -1.10 -12.52 -11.37
N ASP A 47 -0.28 -13.21 -12.16
CA ASP A 47 -0.12 -14.67 -12.11
C ASP A 47 0.40 -15.13 -10.74
N SER A 48 1.39 -14.43 -10.17
CA SER A 48 1.91 -14.77 -8.83
C SER A 48 0.88 -14.59 -7.71
N LEU A 49 -0.09 -13.69 -7.91
CA LEU A 49 -1.21 -13.43 -6.99
C LEU A 49 -2.45 -14.30 -7.30
N GLY A 50 -2.44 -15.10 -8.37
CA GLY A 50 -3.58 -15.92 -8.78
C GLY A 50 -4.81 -15.11 -9.18
N ILE A 51 -4.63 -13.93 -9.78
CA ILE A 51 -5.70 -13.01 -10.18
C ILE A 51 -5.50 -12.51 -11.61
N SER A 52 -6.55 -11.93 -12.21
CA SER A 52 -6.40 -11.30 -13.52
C SER A 52 -5.51 -10.06 -13.46
N ARG A 53 -4.83 -9.76 -14.57
CA ARG A 53 -4.07 -8.50 -14.73
C ARG A 53 -4.90 -7.25 -14.41
N GLN A 54 -6.18 -7.22 -14.79
CA GLN A 54 -7.08 -6.12 -14.44
C GLN A 54 -7.28 -6.02 -12.92
N ALA A 55 -7.53 -7.14 -12.24
CA ALA A 55 -7.69 -7.18 -10.79
C ALA A 55 -6.41 -6.73 -10.06
N ALA A 56 -5.23 -7.14 -10.54
CA ALA A 56 -3.95 -6.68 -10.02
C ALA A 56 -3.79 -5.16 -10.19
N SER A 57 -4.03 -4.63 -11.40
CA SER A 57 -4.00 -3.19 -11.69
C SER A 57 -4.91 -2.40 -10.76
N GLU A 58 -6.16 -2.83 -10.60
CA GLU A 58 -7.11 -2.16 -9.72
C GLU A 58 -6.72 -2.22 -8.25
N ARG A 59 -6.21 -3.36 -7.77
CA ARG A 59 -5.72 -3.49 -6.38
C ARG A 59 -4.54 -2.57 -6.11
N LEU A 60 -3.57 -2.52 -7.01
CA LEU A 60 -2.43 -1.61 -6.90
C LEU A 60 -2.88 -0.15 -6.92
N ARG A 61 -3.75 0.23 -7.86
CA ARG A 61 -4.26 1.59 -7.97
C ARG A 61 -4.99 2.02 -6.70
N ARG A 62 -5.99 1.24 -6.25
CA ARG A 62 -6.75 1.54 -5.02
C ARG A 62 -5.87 1.51 -3.78
N GLY A 63 -4.89 0.61 -3.73
CA GLY A 63 -3.93 0.53 -2.63
C GLY A 63 -3.01 1.76 -2.56
N ILE A 64 -2.45 2.20 -3.69
CA ILE A 64 -1.64 3.43 -3.75
C ILE A 64 -2.48 4.65 -3.37
N GLU A 65 -3.68 4.78 -3.95
CA GLU A 65 -4.60 5.88 -3.66
C GLU A 65 -4.88 5.95 -2.15
N GLN A 66 -5.25 4.81 -1.55
CA GLN A 66 -5.49 4.73 -0.11
C GLN A 66 -4.25 5.09 0.70
N LEU A 67 -3.07 4.59 0.33
CA LEU A 67 -1.81 4.88 1.03
C LEU A 67 -1.47 6.38 0.95
N VAL A 68 -1.59 6.99 -0.23
CA VAL A 68 -1.32 8.41 -0.45
C VAL A 68 -2.31 9.25 0.34
N THR A 69 -3.60 8.96 0.24
CA THR A 69 -4.64 9.66 1.01
C THR A 69 -4.32 9.57 2.50
N THR A 70 -4.08 8.37 3.01
CA THR A 70 -3.93 8.18 4.46
C THR A 70 -2.60 8.68 5.05
N VAL A 71 -1.53 8.72 4.27
CA VAL A 71 -0.18 9.06 4.77
C VAL A 71 0.21 10.50 4.43
N LEU A 72 -0.23 11.01 3.28
CA LEU A 72 0.25 12.29 2.72
C LEU A 72 -0.84 13.35 2.63
N ILE A 73 -2.11 12.96 2.49
CA ILE A 73 -3.26 13.85 2.36
C ILE A 73 -4.07 13.72 3.65
N GLU A 74 -3.59 14.28 4.76
CA GLU A 74 -4.40 14.29 5.99
C GLU A 74 -5.83 14.75 5.68
N PRO A 75 -6.88 14.12 6.24
CA PRO A 75 -8.18 14.77 6.26
C PRO A 75 -7.98 16.08 7.00
N GLU A 76 -8.22 17.21 6.34
CA GLU A 76 -8.22 18.53 7.00
C GLU A 76 -9.04 18.39 8.28
N ASN A 77 -8.40 18.59 9.44
CA ASN A 77 -9.09 18.68 10.71
C ASN A 77 -9.95 19.95 10.64
N VAL A 78 -11.22 19.79 10.25
CA VAL A 78 -12.29 20.77 10.50
C VAL A 78 -12.67 20.72 11.97
#